data_AF-A0A661AYD1-F1
#
_entry.id   AF-A0A661AYD1-F1
#
_cell.length_a   1.000
_cell.length_b   1.000
_cell.length_c   1.000
_cell.angle_alpha   90.00
_cell.angle_beta   90.00
_cell.angle_gamma   90.00
#
_symmetry.space_group_name_H-M   'P 1'
#
loop_
_entity.id
_entity.type
_entity.pdbx_description
1 polymer ?
#
loop_
_entity_poly.entity_id
_entity_poly.type
_entity_poly.pdbx_seq_one_letter_code
_entity_poly.pdbx_strand_id
1 'polypeptide(L)'
;MAIDNVARDNVAWEPLAWVDVEDEYVVIDCDVPSVDELPAVSSKPAPAPASMPKHLVAYPKISTGPIFIFGAKGKTVKVFDCNNKFVAEIPVENGEAIWDPSKMDKVPDAGEYNFDDGFSTTTAKLIR
;
A
#
# COMPACT_ATOMS: atom_id res chain seq x y z
N MET A 1 -1.74 1.77 -4.89
CA MET A 1 -1.68 0.29 -4.88
C MET A 1 -2.92 -0.19 -5.62
N ALA A 2 -2.77 -0.72 -6.83
CA ALA A 2 -3.89 -1.33 -7.54
C ALA A 2 -4.01 -2.78 -7.04
N ILE A 3 -5.07 -3.06 -6.28
CA ILE A 3 -5.52 -4.44 -6.12
C ILE A 3 -6.26 -4.75 -7.41
N ASP A 4 -5.60 -5.43 -8.33
CA ASP A 4 -6.19 -5.84 -9.61
C ASP A 4 -6.31 -7.38 -9.64
N ASN A 5 -7.47 -7.87 -10.10
CA ASN A 5 -7.86 -9.27 -10.12
C ASN A 5 -7.36 -10.00 -11.41
N VAL A 6 -6.34 -9.47 -12.09
CA VAL A 6 -5.84 -9.91 -13.42
C VAL A 6 -5.54 -11.42 -13.54
N ALA A 7 -5.30 -12.12 -12.43
CA ALA A 7 -4.94 -13.52 -12.41
C ALA A 7 -6.06 -14.51 -12.04
N ARG A 8 -7.34 -14.09 -11.97
CA ARG A 8 -8.45 -14.92 -11.49
C ARG A 8 -9.48 -15.27 -12.57
N ASP A 9 -10.07 -16.46 -12.45
CA ASP A 9 -11.10 -16.97 -13.36
C ASP A 9 -12.31 -16.02 -13.47
N ASN A 10 -12.73 -15.74 -14.70
CA ASN A 10 -13.78 -14.81 -15.14
C ASN A 10 -15.22 -15.11 -14.65
N VAL A 11 -15.40 -15.91 -13.59
CA VAL A 11 -16.73 -16.37 -13.14
C VAL A 11 -17.10 -15.87 -11.74
N ALA A 12 -16.19 -15.21 -11.02
CA ALA A 12 -16.52 -14.55 -9.76
C ALA A 12 -17.03 -13.13 -10.03
N TRP A 13 -18.33 -12.93 -9.85
CA TRP A 13 -18.98 -11.61 -9.82
C TRP A 13 -18.55 -10.84 -8.57
N GLU A 14 -17.36 -10.27 -8.61
CA GLU A 14 -16.92 -9.29 -7.62
C GLU A 14 -16.91 -7.90 -8.27
N PRO A 15 -17.43 -6.86 -7.58
CA PRO A 15 -17.47 -5.51 -8.13
C PRO A 15 -16.06 -5.06 -8.51
N LEU A 16 -15.91 -4.60 -9.74
CA LEU A 16 -14.66 -3.99 -10.19
C LEU A 16 -14.51 -2.67 -9.42
N ALA A 17 -13.52 -2.61 -8.55
CA ALA A 17 -13.23 -1.45 -7.74
C ALA A 17 -11.89 -0.84 -8.17
N TRP A 18 -11.92 0.43 -8.52
CA TRP A 18 -10.75 1.26 -8.70
C TRP A 18 -10.54 2.08 -7.45
N VAL A 19 -9.33 2.01 -6.91
CA VAL A 19 -8.95 2.74 -5.70
C VAL A 19 -7.86 3.73 -6.07
N ASP A 20 -8.17 5.02 -5.96
CA ASP A 20 -7.21 6.10 -6.02
C ASP A 20 -7.00 6.68 -4.62
N VAL A 21 -5.74 6.90 -4.26
CA VAL A 21 -5.38 7.27 -2.90
C VAL A 21 -4.68 8.62 -2.93
N GLU A 22 -5.37 9.62 -2.40
CA GLU A 22 -4.89 10.99 -2.24
C GLU A 22 -4.42 11.23 -0.79
N ASP A 23 -3.73 12.34 -0.56
CA ASP A 23 -3.14 12.65 0.74
C ASP A 23 -4.18 12.78 1.88
N GLU A 24 -5.38 13.28 1.57
CA GLU A 24 -6.44 13.53 2.54
C GLU A 24 -7.64 12.58 2.42
N TYR A 25 -7.77 11.86 1.30
CA TYR A 25 -8.92 11.01 1.04
C TYR A 25 -8.60 9.84 0.11
N VAL A 26 -9.48 8.86 0.09
CA VAL A 26 -9.44 7.74 -0.86
C VAL A 26 -10.66 7.88 -1.75
N VAL A 27 -10.44 7.88 -3.06
CA VAL A 27 -11.51 7.75 -4.05
C VAL A 27 -11.65 6.28 -4.39
N ILE A 28 -12.84 5.73 -4.15
CA ILE A 28 -13.16 4.37 -4.57
C ILE A 28 -14.27 4.50 -5.60
N ASP A 29 -13.94 4.20 -6.86
CA ASP A 29 -14.90 4.06 -7.93
C ASP A 29 -15.22 2.58 -8.09
N CYS A 30 -16.47 2.19 -7.86
CA CYS A 30 -16.91 0.82 -7.96
C CYS A 30 -17.93 0.71 -9.08
N ASP A 31 -17.69 -0.19 -10.04
CA ASP A 31 -18.73 -0.63 -10.95
C ASP A 31 -19.68 -1.56 -10.18
N VAL A 32 -20.71 -0.97 -9.58
CA VAL A 32 -21.77 -1.70 -8.86
C VAL A 32 -22.96 -1.82 -9.81
N PRO A 33 -23.27 -3.02 -10.33
CA PRO A 33 -24.44 -3.21 -11.18
C PRO A 33 -25.70 -2.88 -10.38
N SER A 34 -26.61 -2.10 -10.97
CA SER A 34 -27.93 -1.89 -10.38
C SER A 34 -28.76 -3.18 -10.47
N VAL A 35 -29.72 -3.37 -9.55
CA VAL A 35 -30.50 -4.61 -9.39
C VAL A 35 -31.27 -5.01 -10.67
N ASP A 36 -31.46 -4.08 -11.59
CA ASP A 36 -32.25 -4.23 -12.82
C ASP A 36 -31.41 -4.35 -14.10
N GLU A 37 -30.07 -4.28 -14.01
CA GLU A 37 -29.19 -4.34 -15.17
C GLU A 37 -28.61 -5.74 -15.36
N LEU A 38 -28.91 -6.37 -16.51
CA LEU A 38 -28.14 -7.53 -17.00
C LEU A 38 -26.65 -7.16 -17.03
N PRO A 39 -25.72 -8.11 -16.79
CA PRO A 39 -24.27 -7.87 -16.86
C PRO A 39 -23.89 -7.03 -18.08
N ALA A 40 -23.70 -5.74 -17.87
CA ALA A 40 -23.10 -4.89 -18.86
C ALA A 40 -21.60 -5.12 -18.73
N VAL A 41 -21.04 -5.93 -19.62
CA VAL A 41 -19.59 -6.00 -19.80
C VAL A 41 -19.19 -4.64 -20.36
N SER A 42 -18.86 -3.71 -19.47
CA SER A 42 -18.32 -2.41 -19.84
C SER A 42 -17.00 -2.64 -20.56
N SER A 43 -16.99 -2.43 -21.88
CA SER A 43 -15.80 -2.48 -22.72
C SER A 43 -14.95 -1.20 -22.59
N LYS A 44 -14.96 -0.56 -21.42
CA LYS A 44 -14.04 0.54 -21.16
C LYS A 44 -12.64 -0.06 -21.02
N PRO A 45 -11.66 0.33 -21.86
CA PRO A 45 -10.28 -0.07 -21.62
C PRO A 45 -9.89 0.38 -20.21
N ALA A 46 -9.28 -0.53 -19.45
CA ALA A 46 -8.80 -0.23 -18.12
C ALA A 46 -8.00 1.08 -18.15
N PRO A 47 -8.21 2.01 -17.19
CA PRO A 47 -7.33 3.15 -17.04
C PRO A 47 -5.89 2.64 -16.98
N ALA A 48 -4.96 3.32 -17.66
CA ALA A 48 -3.55 2.96 -17.55
C ALA A 48 -3.19 2.94 -16.06
N PRO A 49 -2.49 1.89 -15.57
CA PRO A 49 -2.13 1.80 -14.16
C PRO A 49 -1.46 3.12 -13.76
N ALA A 50 -1.97 3.70 -12.67
CA ALA A 50 -1.40 4.93 -12.13
C ALA A 50 0.11 4.74 -12.01
N SER A 51 0.86 5.67 -12.60
CA SER A 51 2.31 5.70 -12.46
C SER A 51 2.69 5.61 -10.98
N MET A 52 3.83 4.98 -10.69
CA MET A 52 4.36 4.79 -9.33
C MET A 52 4.01 5.97 -8.40
N PRO A 53 3.67 5.70 -7.12
CA PRO A 53 3.32 6.75 -6.16
C PRO A 53 4.31 7.90 -6.24
N LYS A 54 3.82 9.13 -6.41
CA LYS A 54 4.68 10.32 -6.52
C LYS A 54 5.51 10.55 -5.24
N HIS A 55 5.02 10.01 -4.12
CA HIS A 55 5.53 10.15 -2.77
C HIS A 55 5.65 8.79 -2.08
N LEU A 56 6.54 8.71 -1.09
CA LEU A 56 6.72 7.53 -0.25
C LEU A 56 5.46 7.30 0.60
N VAL A 57 4.90 6.09 0.53
CA VAL A 57 3.70 5.70 1.28
C VAL A 57 3.91 4.36 1.96
N ALA A 58 3.38 4.20 3.18
CA ALA A 58 3.42 2.97 3.95
C ALA A 58 2.00 2.46 4.21
N TYR A 59 1.74 1.19 3.87
CA TYR A 59 0.45 0.53 4.03
C TYR A 59 0.55 -0.87 4.66
N PRO A 60 -0.42 -1.27 5.49
CA PRO A 60 -1.50 -0.43 5.98
C PRO A 60 -0.97 0.61 6.99
N LYS A 61 -1.65 1.77 7.09
CA LYS A 61 -1.28 2.82 8.05
C LYS A 61 -1.42 2.38 9.50
N ILE A 62 -2.22 1.35 9.76
CA ILE A 62 -2.33 0.65 11.04
C ILE A 62 -2.20 -0.85 10.73
N SER A 63 -1.20 -1.52 11.27
CA SER A 63 -0.90 -2.93 10.98
C SER A 63 -0.72 -3.75 12.26
N THR A 64 -1.10 -5.02 12.22
CA THR A 64 -0.65 -6.08 13.15
C THR A 64 0.42 -6.98 12.54
N GLY A 65 0.80 -6.73 11.28
CA GLY A 65 1.69 -7.58 10.49
C GLY A 65 2.61 -6.76 9.57
N PRO A 66 2.98 -7.29 8.39
CA PRO A 66 3.86 -6.59 7.47
C PRO A 66 3.32 -5.22 7.05
N ILE A 67 4.23 -4.28 6.82
CA ILE A 67 3.98 -2.95 6.28
C ILE A 67 4.74 -2.84 4.96
N PHE A 68 3.99 -2.60 3.90
CA PHE A 68 4.47 -2.40 2.54
C PHE A 68 4.72 -0.93 2.29
N ILE A 69 5.89 -0.61 1.79
CA ILE A 69 6.36 0.75 1.53
C ILE A 69 6.51 0.89 0.01
N PHE A 70 5.87 1.90 -0.56
CA PHE A 70 5.86 2.15 -2.01
C PHE A 70 6.33 3.56 -2.33
N GLY A 71 6.84 3.77 -3.54
CA GLY A 71 7.29 5.08 -4.01
C GLY A 71 8.65 5.51 -3.46
N ALA A 72 9.46 4.56 -2.99
CA ALA A 72 10.80 4.84 -2.51
C ALA A 72 11.73 5.21 -3.67
N LYS A 73 12.43 6.34 -3.53
CA LYS A 73 13.45 6.85 -4.46
C LYS A 73 14.85 6.45 -4.02
N GLY A 74 15.03 6.21 -2.72
CA GLY A 74 16.25 5.66 -2.14
C GLY A 74 16.46 4.17 -2.45
N LYS A 75 17.69 3.69 -2.27
CA LYS A 75 18.03 2.25 -2.36
C LYS A 75 17.59 1.47 -1.12
N THR A 76 17.29 2.18 -0.04
CA THR A 76 16.96 1.63 1.27
C THR A 76 15.94 2.54 1.95
N VAL A 77 15.07 1.96 2.78
CA VAL A 77 14.21 2.69 3.70
C VAL A 77 14.67 2.45 5.12
N LYS A 78 14.94 3.52 5.87
CA LYS A 78 15.27 3.48 7.28
C LYS A 78 14.00 3.58 8.11
N VAL A 79 13.91 2.75 9.13
CA VAL A 79 12.79 2.70 10.07
C VAL A 79 13.23 3.29 11.40
N PHE A 80 12.46 4.23 11.91
CA PHE A 80 12.66 4.86 13.21
C PHE A 80 11.41 4.70 14.08
N ASP A 81 11.59 4.55 15.39
CA ASP A 81 10.47 4.58 16.34
C ASP A 81 10.01 6.02 16.63
N CYS A 82 9.01 6.16 17.50
CA CYS A 82 8.46 7.46 17.91
C CYS A 82 9.46 8.36 18.68
N ASN A 83 10.60 7.81 19.13
CA ASN A 83 11.68 8.56 19.77
C ASN A 83 12.81 8.89 18.78
N ASN A 84 12.58 8.72 17.47
CA ASN A 84 13.58 8.82 16.41
C ASN A 84 14.77 7.87 16.60
N LYS A 85 14.59 6.77 17.32
CA LYS A 85 15.61 5.74 17.44
C LYS A 85 15.56 4.83 16.23
N PHE A 86 16.72 4.58 15.64
CA PHE A 86 16.86 3.65 14.53
C PHE A 86 16.45 2.22 14.93
N VAL A 87 15.61 1.62 14.08
CA VAL A 87 15.05 0.27 14.28
C VAL A 87 15.58 -0.68 13.21
N ALA A 88 15.53 -0.29 11.94
CA ALA A 88 15.85 -1.16 10.82
C ALA A 88 16.28 -0.38 9.57
N GLU A 89 16.97 -1.04 8.66
CA GLU A 89 17.17 -0.59 7.29
C GLU A 89 16.67 -1.70 6.35
N ILE A 90 15.80 -1.34 5.41
CA ILE A 90 15.11 -2.27 4.52
C ILE A 90 15.57 -2.00 3.09
N PRO A 91 16.03 -3.01 2.34
CA PRO A 91 16.37 -2.83 0.93
C PRO A 91 15.13 -2.48 0.11
N VAL A 92 15.30 -1.59 -0.87
CA VAL A 92 14.25 -1.21 -1.83
C VAL A 92 14.50 -1.92 -3.15
N GLU A 93 13.48 -2.59 -3.66
CA GLU A 93 13.47 -3.22 -4.98
C GLU A 93 12.34 -2.60 -5.82
N ASN A 94 12.68 -2.04 -6.98
CA ASN A 94 11.72 -1.38 -7.88
C ASN A 94 10.84 -0.30 -7.21
N GLY A 95 11.38 0.42 -6.22
CA GLY A 95 10.65 1.47 -5.49
C GLY A 95 9.75 0.94 -4.38
N GLU A 96 9.85 -0.35 -4.06
CA GLU A 96 9.06 -1.04 -3.04
C GLU A 96 9.97 -1.64 -1.95
N ALA A 97 9.48 -1.66 -0.72
CA ALA A 97 10.13 -2.29 0.42
C ALA A 97 9.09 -2.90 1.35
N ILE A 98 9.46 -3.97 2.07
CA ILE A 98 8.57 -4.65 3.01
C ILE A 98 9.22 -4.68 4.37
N TRP A 99 8.55 -4.08 5.35
CA TRP A 99 8.90 -4.21 6.76
C TRP A 99 8.04 -5.27 7.41
N ASP A 100 8.65 -6.34 7.92
CA ASP A 100 7.94 -7.40 8.65
C ASP A 100 8.44 -7.46 10.10
N PRO A 101 7.74 -6.82 11.05
CA PRO A 101 8.14 -6.75 12.46
C PRO A 101 8.28 -8.13 13.12
N SER A 102 7.57 -9.14 12.60
CA SER A 102 7.56 -10.51 13.15
C SER A 102 8.83 -11.29 12.84
N LYS A 103 9.58 -10.87 11.81
CA LYS A 103 10.82 -11.53 11.35
C LYS A 103 12.09 -10.85 11.86
N MET A 104 11.97 -9.84 12.70
CA MET A 104 13.12 -9.14 13.28
C MET A 104 13.63 -9.88 14.53
N ASP A 105 14.95 -9.88 14.73
CA ASP A 105 15.59 -10.47 15.91
C ASP A 105 15.03 -9.93 17.23
N LYS A 106 14.70 -8.64 17.21
CA LYS A 106 13.98 -7.98 18.29
C LYS A 106 12.66 -7.46 17.74
N VAL A 107 11.57 -8.09 18.16
CA VAL A 107 10.22 -7.68 17.76
C VAL A 107 9.95 -6.25 18.25
N PRO A 108 9.68 -5.29 17.35
CA PRO A 108 9.39 -3.91 17.69
C PRO A 108 8.11 -3.78 18.51
N ASP A 109 8.05 -2.84 19.46
CA ASP A 109 6.88 -2.58 20.29
C ASP A 109 5.73 -1.95 19.49
N ALA A 110 4.49 -2.09 19.98
CA ALA A 110 3.36 -1.38 19.37
C ALA A 110 3.58 0.14 19.49
N GLY A 111 3.33 0.88 18.42
CA GLY A 111 3.67 2.29 18.35
C GLY A 111 3.67 2.84 16.94
N GLU A 112 3.96 4.13 16.82
CA GLU A 112 4.13 4.79 15.53
C GLU A 112 5.60 4.68 15.07
N TYR A 113 5.76 4.38 13.78
CA TYR A 113 7.05 4.22 13.13
C TYR A 113 7.15 5.16 11.93
N ASN A 114 8.32 5.77 11.78
CA ASN A 114 8.69 6.63 10.67
C ASN A 114 9.54 5.84 9.67
N PHE A 115 9.21 5.96 8.40
CA PHE A 115 9.93 5.35 7.28
C PHE A 115 10.53 6.47 6.44
N ASP A 116 11.85 6.45 6.25
CA ASP A 116 12.61 7.48 5.55
C ASP A 116 13.48 6.84 4.46
N ASP A 117 13.29 7.27 3.20
CA ASP A 117 14.09 6.81 2.07
C ASP A 117 15.24 7.78 1.70
N GLY A 118 15.45 8.83 2.49
CA GLY A 118 16.42 9.90 2.28
C GLY A 118 15.92 11.05 1.41
N PHE A 119 14.71 10.93 0.83
CA PHE A 119 14.06 11.97 0.02
C PHE A 119 12.72 12.39 0.60
N SER A 120 12.02 11.47 1.24
CA SER A 120 10.68 11.62 1.76
C SER A 120 10.46 10.70 2.95
N THR A 121 9.52 11.09 3.80
CA THR A 121 9.16 10.34 4.98
C THR A 121 7.68 9.99 4.98
N THR A 122 7.33 8.87 5.60
CA THR A 122 5.95 8.47 5.83
C THR A 122 5.84 7.74 7.15
N THR A 123 4.63 7.62 7.68
CA THR A 123 4.41 6.95 8.97
C THR A 123 3.42 5.79 8.84
N ALA A 124 3.57 4.79 9.72
CA ALA A 124 2.58 3.78 9.97
C ALA A 124 2.62 3.35 11.44
N LYS A 125 1.50 2.86 11.95
CA LYS A 125 1.33 2.42 13.33
C LYS A 125 1.27 0.90 13.41
N LEU A 126 2.13 0.32 14.24
CA LEU A 126 2.05 -1.09 14.63
C LEU A 126 1.15 -1.22 15.85
N ILE A 127 0.15 -2.10 15.79
CA ILE A 127 -0.72 -2.48 16.90
C ILE A 127 -0.58 -3.98 17.17
N ARG A 128 -0.92 -4.43 18.38
CA ARG A 128 -0.87 -5.83 18.80
C ARG A 128 -2.23 -6.27 19.33
#